data_AF-A0A3M1G2Z9-F1
#
_entry.id   AF-A0A3M1G2Z9-F1
#
_cell.length_a   1.000
_cell.length_b   1.000
_cell.length_c   1.000
_cell.angle_alpha   90.00
_cell.angle_beta   90.00
_cell.angle_gamma   90.00
#
_symmetry.space_group_name_H-M   'P 1'
#
loop_
_entity.id
_entity.type
_entity.pdbx_description
1 polymer ?
#
loop_
_entity_poly.entity_id
_entity_poly.type
_entity_poly.pdbx_seq_one_letter_code
_entity_poly.pdbx_strand_id
1 'polypeptide(L)'
;MLKSGIRHPFDDDKLREECGVFGIFGTRDAAAHTVLGLHALQHRGQEAAGICTYDGARFNSHRNLGLVGDIFSSKTVMAMLEGHAAVGHVRYSTTGETILRNVQPLFAELATGGFAVAHNGNLTNAWHLRRELVARGAIF
;
A
#
# COMPACT_ATOMS: atom_id res chain seq x y z
N MET A 1 42.09 -7.28 -12.90
CA MET A 1 41.27 -8.36 -13.50
C MET A 1 39.81 -7.91 -13.48
N LEU A 2 39.38 -7.24 -14.56
CA LEU A 2 38.03 -6.69 -14.70
C LEU A 2 37.08 -7.79 -15.15
N LYS A 3 36.10 -8.17 -14.32
CA LYS A 3 34.95 -8.95 -14.79
C LYS A 3 33.88 -7.98 -15.29
N SER A 4 33.87 -7.75 -16.60
CA SER A 4 32.72 -7.19 -17.30
C SER A 4 31.57 -8.19 -17.22
N GLY A 5 30.57 -7.93 -16.39
CA GLY A 5 29.36 -8.73 -16.32
C GLY A 5 28.19 -7.95 -16.89
N ILE A 6 27.90 -8.15 -18.17
CA ILE A 6 26.56 -7.88 -18.72
C ILE A 6 25.65 -8.89 -18.02
N ARG A 7 24.89 -8.45 -17.01
CA ARG A 7 23.94 -9.33 -16.31
C ARG A 7 22.72 -9.52 -17.20
N HIS A 8 22.36 -10.76 -17.46
CA HIS A 8 21.14 -11.09 -18.19
C HIS A 8 19.93 -10.70 -17.32
N PRO A 9 18.81 -10.20 -17.87
CA PRO A 9 17.59 -9.91 -17.10
C PRO A 9 16.96 -11.15 -16.42
N PHE A 10 17.54 -12.34 -16.59
CA PHE A 10 17.14 -13.60 -15.94
C PHE A 10 18.23 -14.18 -15.02
N ASP A 11 19.35 -13.47 -14.78
CA ASP A 11 20.43 -13.91 -13.86
C ASP A 11 20.09 -13.63 -12.37
N ASP A 12 18.92 -13.06 -12.08
CA ASP A 12 18.43 -12.80 -10.74
C ASP A 12 17.17 -13.65 -10.49
N ASP A 13 17.35 -14.83 -9.91
CA ASP A 13 16.31 -15.85 -9.65
C ASP A 13 15.36 -15.46 -8.49
N LYS A 14 15.17 -14.16 -8.26
CA LYS A 14 14.31 -13.64 -7.20
C LYS A 14 13.27 -12.70 -7.78
N LEU A 15 11.99 -13.01 -7.51
CA LEU A 15 10.90 -12.05 -7.62
C LEU A 15 11.23 -10.84 -6.72
N ARG A 16 11.58 -9.71 -7.35
CA ARG A 16 11.72 -8.41 -6.68
C ARG A 16 10.34 -7.83 -6.45
N GLU A 17 9.58 -8.47 -5.56
CA GLU A 17 8.33 -7.91 -5.10
C GLU A 17 8.54 -7.21 -3.77
N GLU A 18 8.51 -5.88 -3.83
CA GLU A 18 9.21 -5.01 -2.90
C GLU A 18 8.27 -4.43 -1.83
N CYS A 19 6.96 -4.47 -2.00
CA CYS A 19 5.98 -4.02 -0.99
C CYS A 19 5.28 -5.21 -0.30
N GLY A 20 4.39 -5.00 0.66
CA GLY A 20 3.54 -6.06 1.22
C GLY A 20 2.09 -5.60 1.26
N VAL A 21 1.15 -6.48 0.94
CA VAL A 21 -0.29 -6.20 1.02
C VAL A 21 -0.95 -7.25 1.90
N PHE A 22 -1.86 -6.81 2.76
CA PHE A 22 -2.69 -7.68 3.58
C PHE A 22 -4.15 -7.23 3.48
N GLY A 23 -5.10 -8.18 3.47
CA GLY A 23 -6.52 -7.89 3.45
C GLY A 23 -7.30 -8.87 4.32
N ILE A 24 -8.35 -8.39 4.96
CA ILE A 24 -9.25 -9.19 5.81
C ILE A 24 -10.68 -8.67 5.73
N PHE A 25 -11.65 -9.58 5.87
CA PHE A 25 -13.08 -9.28 5.79
C PHE A 25 -13.87 -10.12 6.80
N GLY A 26 -14.95 -9.54 7.33
CA GLY A 26 -15.93 -10.25 8.17
C GLY A 26 -15.57 -10.36 9.65
N THR A 27 -14.67 -9.51 10.17
CA THR A 27 -14.27 -9.53 11.58
C THR A 27 -14.25 -8.15 12.21
N ARG A 28 -14.72 -8.03 13.46
CA ARG A 28 -14.75 -6.75 14.20
C ARG A 28 -13.36 -6.19 14.51
N ASP A 29 -12.33 -7.04 14.49
CA ASP A 29 -10.95 -6.67 14.80
C ASP A 29 -10.10 -6.51 13.52
N ALA A 30 -10.71 -6.09 12.40
CA ALA A 30 -10.06 -6.07 11.08
C ALA A 30 -8.75 -5.26 11.07
N ALA A 31 -8.72 -4.10 11.74
CA ALA A 31 -7.51 -3.29 11.85
C ALA A 31 -6.39 -4.01 12.61
N ALA A 32 -6.68 -4.60 13.77
CA ALA A 32 -5.67 -5.28 14.59
C ALA A 32 -5.05 -6.48 13.86
N HIS A 33 -5.89 -7.29 13.19
CA HIS A 33 -5.40 -8.38 12.35
C HIS A 33 -4.56 -7.87 11.18
N THR A 34 -4.94 -6.75 10.58
CA THR A 34 -4.17 -6.12 9.51
C THR A 34 -2.82 -5.63 10.01
N VAL A 35 -2.73 -5.01 11.19
CA VAL A 35 -1.46 -4.63 11.82
C VAL A 35 -0.55 -5.85 11.99
N LEU A 36 -1.06 -6.96 12.52
CA LEU A 36 -0.27 -8.18 12.69
C LEU A 36 0.19 -8.77 11.36
N GLY A 37 -0.69 -8.80 10.36
CA GLY A 37 -0.37 -9.25 9.01
C GLY A 37 0.71 -8.39 8.36
N LEU A 38 0.60 -7.07 8.46
CA LEU A 38 1.61 -6.14 7.96
C LEU A 38 2.93 -6.24 8.73
N HIS A 39 2.89 -6.46 10.04
CA HIS A 39 4.09 -6.68 10.84
C HIS A 39 4.83 -7.96 10.40
N ALA A 40 4.10 -9.05 10.11
CA ALA A 40 4.69 -10.25 9.53
C ALA A 40 5.30 -9.98 8.13
N LEU A 41 4.73 -9.05 7.38
CA LEU A 41 5.21 -8.61 6.07
C LEU A 41 6.22 -7.45 6.12
N GLN A 42 6.64 -6.97 7.29
CA GLN A 42 7.50 -5.77 7.44
C GLN A 42 8.84 -5.89 6.70
N HIS A 43 9.34 -7.11 6.51
CA HIS A 43 10.55 -7.38 5.74
C HIS A 43 10.42 -7.00 4.26
N ARG A 44 9.19 -6.78 3.77
CA ARG A 44 8.86 -6.33 2.42
C ARG A 44 8.58 -4.83 2.35
N GLY A 45 9.19 -4.02 3.20
CA GLY A 45 9.02 -2.58 3.15
C GLY A 45 9.09 -1.94 4.53
N GLN A 46 10.02 -1.01 4.71
CA GLN A 46 10.34 -0.39 6.00
C GLN A 46 10.17 1.13 6.00
N GLU A 47 9.71 1.71 4.88
CA GLU A 47 9.67 3.16 4.71
C GLU A 47 8.35 3.79 5.11
N ALA A 48 7.26 3.04 4.93
CA ALA A 48 5.92 3.52 5.21
C ALA A 48 4.95 2.35 5.36
N ALA A 49 3.88 2.58 6.11
CA ALA A 49 2.76 1.67 6.19
C ALA A 49 1.43 2.42 6.22
N GLY A 50 0.38 1.71 5.82
CA GLY A 50 -0.97 2.25 5.84
C GLY A 50 -2.01 1.17 6.01
N ILE A 51 -3.12 1.54 6.63
CA ILE A 51 -4.31 0.70 6.78
C ILE A 51 -5.52 1.55 6.39
N CYS A 52 -6.43 0.94 5.64
CA CYS A 52 -7.77 1.46 5.41
C CYS A 52 -8.79 0.40 5.83
N THR A 53 -9.76 0.78 6.65
CA THR A 53 -10.86 -0.07 7.11
C THR A 53 -12.21 0.42 6.58
N TYR A 54 -13.20 -0.46 6.60
CA TYR A 54 -14.57 -0.15 6.21
C TYR A 54 -15.55 -0.75 7.23
N ASP A 55 -16.47 0.08 7.71
CA ASP A 55 -17.46 -0.30 8.73
C ASP A 55 -18.84 -0.70 8.17
N GLY A 56 -19.03 -0.60 6.85
CA GLY A 56 -20.32 -0.80 6.19
C GLY A 56 -20.99 0.50 5.75
N ALA A 57 -20.46 1.65 6.19
CA ALA A 57 -20.94 2.96 5.80
C ALA A 57 -19.80 3.88 5.32
N ARG A 58 -18.68 3.90 6.03
CA ARG A 58 -17.54 4.80 5.77
C ARG A 58 -16.21 4.06 5.76
N PHE A 59 -15.28 4.64 5.01
CA PHE A 59 -13.89 4.24 5.02
C PHE A 59 -13.13 5.05 6.08
N ASN A 60 -12.28 4.38 6.84
CA ASN A 60 -11.34 5.02 7.74
C ASN A 60 -9.91 4.69 7.29
N SER A 61 -8.99 5.64 7.31
CA SER A 61 -7.63 5.42 6.82
C SER A 61 -6.61 6.12 7.70
N HIS A 62 -5.51 5.41 7.96
CA HIS A 62 -4.32 5.98 8.58
C HIS A 62 -3.08 5.47 7.86
N ARG A 63 -2.19 6.40 7.49
CA ARG A 63 -1.01 6.15 6.67
C ARG A 63 0.11 7.05 7.17
N ASN A 64 1.31 6.51 7.29
CA ASN A 64 2.46 7.30 7.72
C ASN A 64 3.77 6.68 7.23
N LEU A 65 4.85 7.45 7.30
CA LEU A 65 6.20 6.95 7.10
C LEU A 65 6.68 6.20 8.36
N GLY A 66 7.56 5.22 8.18
CA GLY A 66 8.13 4.39 9.23
C GLY A 66 7.57 2.96 9.29
N LEU A 67 7.86 2.29 10.39
CA LEU A 67 7.53 0.88 10.63
C LEU A 67 6.09 0.71 11.12
N VAL A 68 5.49 -0.45 10.83
CA VAL A 68 4.13 -0.82 11.24
C VAL A 68 3.95 -0.68 12.75
N GLY A 69 4.92 -1.17 13.53
CA GLY A 69 4.89 -1.13 14.99
C GLY A 69 4.85 0.31 15.53
N ASP A 70 5.60 1.22 14.92
CA ASP A 70 5.64 2.62 15.35
C ASP A 70 4.32 3.32 15.02
N ILE A 71 3.84 3.15 13.79
CA ILE A 71 2.65 3.83 13.26
C ILE A 71 1.37 3.41 14.00
N PHE A 72 1.22 2.13 14.30
CA PHE A 72 -0.03 1.56 14.85
C PHE A 72 0.06 1.15 16.32
N SER A 73 1.08 1.62 17.06
CA SER A 73 1.18 1.45 18.52
C SER A 73 0.18 2.29 19.32
N SER A 74 -0.30 3.39 18.73
CA SER A 74 -1.18 4.35 19.40
C SER A 74 -2.62 3.82 19.47
N LYS A 75 -3.19 3.77 20.68
CA LYS A 75 -4.61 3.47 20.89
C LYS A 75 -5.52 4.43 20.15
N THR A 76 -5.16 5.72 20.09
CA THR A 76 -5.92 6.74 19.37
C THR A 76 -5.95 6.46 17.86
N VAL A 77 -4.81 6.04 17.29
CA VAL A 77 -4.75 5.64 15.88
C VAL A 77 -5.63 4.43 15.62
N MET A 78 -5.52 3.41 16.46
CA MET A 78 -6.32 2.19 16.32
C MET A 78 -7.82 2.43 16.49
N ALA A 79 -8.22 3.33 17.39
CA ALA A 79 -9.62 3.71 17.59
C ALA A 79 -10.23 4.44 16.38
N MET A 80 -9.41 5.06 15.52
CA MET A 80 -9.91 5.65 14.27
C MET A 80 -10.11 4.61 13.16
N LEU A 81 -9.56 3.41 13.29
CA LEU A 81 -9.56 2.37 12.26
C LEU A 81 -10.64 1.31 12.50
N GLU A 82 -11.83 1.75 12.89
CA GLU A 82 -12.97 0.85 13.08
C GLU A 82 -13.45 0.26 11.75
N GLY A 83 -13.92 -0.98 11.77
CA GLY A 83 -14.51 -1.61 10.60
C GLY A 83 -14.48 -3.13 10.66
N HIS A 84 -15.30 -3.76 9.81
CA HIS A 84 -15.34 -5.22 9.69
C HIS A 84 -14.52 -5.75 8.49
N ALA A 85 -13.96 -4.85 7.69
CA ALA A 85 -13.07 -5.13 6.59
C ALA A 85 -11.87 -4.19 6.62
N ALA A 86 -10.71 -4.65 6.17
CA ALA A 86 -9.50 -3.83 6.12
C ALA A 86 -8.56 -4.29 5.00
N VAL A 87 -7.83 -3.32 4.44
CA VAL A 87 -6.68 -3.53 3.57
C VAL A 87 -5.50 -2.72 4.11
N GLY A 88 -4.32 -3.31 4.06
CA GLY A 88 -3.09 -2.72 4.54
C GLY A 88 -1.97 -2.85 3.52
N HIS A 89 -0.97 -1.97 3.65
CA HIS A 89 0.21 -1.98 2.81
C HIS A 89 1.47 -1.60 3.59
N VAL A 90 2.59 -2.27 3.32
CA VAL A 90 3.96 -1.83 3.69
C VAL A 90 4.75 -1.50 2.43
N ARG A 91 5.47 -0.38 2.43
CA ARG A 91 6.17 0.16 1.27
C ARG A 91 7.68 0.00 1.39
N TYR A 92 8.28 -0.44 0.29
CA TYR A 92 9.69 -0.25 -0.04
C TYR A 92 9.78 0.63 -1.29
N SER A 93 10.65 1.64 -1.30
CA SER A 93 10.77 2.54 -2.43
C SER A 93 11.65 1.90 -3.48
N THR A 94 11.02 1.38 -4.52
CA THR A 94 11.72 0.99 -5.74
C THR A 94 11.87 2.18 -6.69
N THR A 95 10.88 3.09 -6.68
CA THR A 95 10.79 4.25 -7.56
C THR A 95 9.89 5.36 -6.95
N GLY A 96 10.26 6.62 -7.17
CA GLY A 96 9.54 7.80 -6.70
C GLY A 96 9.96 8.28 -5.30
N GLU A 97 9.62 9.53 -4.99
CA GLU A 97 9.95 10.12 -3.69
C GLU A 97 9.17 9.45 -2.56
N THR A 98 9.80 9.35 -1.39
CA THR A 98 9.16 8.95 -0.14
C THR A 98 8.36 10.12 0.43
N ILE A 99 7.24 10.41 -0.25
CA ILE A 99 6.25 11.39 0.17
C ILE A 99 5.00 10.67 0.66
N LEU A 100 4.33 11.24 1.66
CA LEU A 100 3.13 10.67 2.27
C LEU A 100 2.03 10.36 1.24
N ARG A 101 1.94 11.15 0.17
CA ARG A 101 0.98 10.96 -0.93
C ARG A 101 1.12 9.59 -1.62
N ASN A 102 2.32 9.01 -1.62
CA ASN A 102 2.59 7.72 -2.26
C ASN A 102 2.39 6.53 -1.31
N VAL A 103 2.06 6.78 -0.04
CA VAL A 103 1.79 5.72 0.93
C VAL A 103 0.42 5.12 0.65
N GLN A 104 0.38 3.81 0.46
CA GLN A 104 -0.83 3.05 0.21
C GLN A 104 -1.42 2.51 1.54
N PRO A 105 -2.70 2.13 1.60
CA PRO A 105 -3.70 2.11 0.51
C PRO A 105 -4.05 3.50 -0.03
N LEU A 106 -4.28 3.61 -1.33
CA LEU A 106 -4.88 4.81 -1.93
C LEU A 106 -6.39 4.73 -1.79
N PHE A 107 -7.02 5.83 -1.40
CA PHE A 107 -8.47 5.97 -1.29
C PHE A 107 -8.97 7.00 -2.30
N ALA A 108 -10.12 6.72 -2.92
CA ALA A 108 -10.83 7.70 -3.73
C ALA A 108 -12.34 7.56 -3.53
N GLU A 109 -13.02 8.70 -3.55
CA GLU A 109 -14.47 8.77 -3.59
C GLU A 109 -14.97 8.70 -5.04
N LEU A 110 -15.93 7.82 -5.28
CA LEU A 110 -16.65 7.71 -6.55
C LEU A 110 -18.11 8.08 -6.34
N ALA A 111 -18.82 8.37 -7.43
CA ALA A 111 -20.26 8.61 -7.39
C ALA A 111 -21.06 7.43 -6.79
N THR A 112 -20.53 6.22 -6.90
CA THR A 112 -21.13 4.98 -6.36
C THR A 112 -20.65 4.64 -4.95
N GLY A 113 -19.80 5.47 -4.33
CA GLY A 113 -19.18 5.23 -3.02
C GLY A 113 -17.65 5.27 -3.07
N GLY A 114 -17.01 5.12 -1.92
CA GLY A 114 -15.55 5.08 -1.81
C GLY A 114 -14.95 3.74 -2.24
N PHE A 115 -13.69 3.75 -2.68
CA PHE A 115 -12.88 2.54 -2.80
C PHE A 115 -11.46 2.78 -2.28
N ALA A 116 -10.84 1.73 -1.75
CA ALA A 116 -9.45 1.72 -1.33
C ALA A 116 -8.68 0.63 -2.06
N VAL A 117 -7.44 0.92 -2.48
CA VAL A 117 -6.59 -0.03 -3.20
C VAL A 117 -5.17 -0.03 -2.64
N ALA A 118 -4.63 -1.23 -2.45
CA ALA A 118 -3.22 -1.48 -2.18
C ALA A 118 -2.67 -2.40 -3.28
N HIS A 119 -1.46 -2.12 -3.73
CA HIS A 119 -0.83 -2.78 -4.86
C HIS A 119 0.64 -3.05 -4.56
N ASN A 120 1.08 -4.25 -4.90
CA ASN A 120 2.48 -4.60 -5.04
C ASN A 120 2.74 -4.95 -6.50
N GLY A 121 3.64 -4.19 -7.13
CA GLY A 121 4.02 -4.38 -8.53
C GLY A 121 4.49 -3.07 -9.15
N ASN A 122 4.52 -3.06 -10.49
CA ASN A 122 4.82 -1.86 -11.26
C ASN A 122 4.00 -1.85 -12.56
N LEU A 123 3.32 -0.74 -12.83
CA LEU A 123 2.61 -0.52 -14.10
C LEU A 123 3.59 0.04 -15.13
N THR A 124 4.13 -0.82 -16.00
CA THR A 124 5.16 -0.47 -16.98
C THR A 124 4.72 0.58 -18.01
N ASN A 125 3.41 0.71 -18.24
CA ASN A 125 2.79 1.68 -19.13
C ASN A 125 2.05 2.81 -18.39
N ALA A 126 2.33 3.05 -17.10
CA ALA A 126 1.61 4.03 -16.27
C ALA A 126 1.54 5.44 -16.90
N TRP A 127 2.62 5.91 -17.52
CA TRP A 127 2.64 7.22 -18.19
C TRP A 127 1.71 7.30 -19.40
N HIS A 128 1.63 6.22 -20.17
CA HIS A 128 0.72 6.13 -21.30
C HIS A 128 -0.73 6.17 -20.82
N LEU A 129 -1.09 5.30 -19.85
CA LEU A 129 -2.42 5.27 -19.23
C LEU A 129 -2.79 6.62 -18.62
N ARG A 130 -1.88 7.27 -17.91
CA ARG A 130 -2.11 8.60 -17.33
C ARG A 130 -2.47 9.63 -18.40
N ARG A 131 -1.74 9.64 -19.53
CA ARG A 131 -2.03 10.57 -20.65
C ARG A 131 -3.40 10.31 -21.25
N GLU A 132 -3.77 9.05 -21.47
CA GLU A 132 -5.09 8.70 -21.99
C GLU A 132 -6.20 9.11 -21.03
N LEU A 133 -6.02 8.88 -19.73
CA LEU A 133 -7.00 9.26 -18.71
C LEU A 133 -7.18 10.78 -18.63
N VAL A 134 -6.08 11.56 -18.63
CA VAL A 134 -6.15 13.03 -18.67
C VAL A 134 -6.85 13.51 -19.94
N ALA A 135 -6.55 12.92 -21.10
CA ALA A 135 -7.21 13.28 -22.36
C ALA A 135 -8.72 12.99 -22.37
N ARG A 136 -9.16 12.00 -21.58
CA ARG A 136 -10.59 11.68 -21.36
C ARG A 136 -11.24 12.49 -20.23
N GLY A 137 -10.50 13.43 -19.62
CA GLY A 137 -11.01 14.34 -18.59
C GLY A 137 -10.79 13.90 -17.14
N ALA A 138 -9.96 12.88 -16.88
CA ALA A 138 -9.61 12.51 -15.51
C ALA A 138 -8.68 13.56 -14.85
N ILE A 139 -8.96 13.88 -13.59
CA ILE A 139 -8.19 14.83 -12.77
C ILE A 139 -7.55 14.04 -11.61
N PHE A 140 -6.29 14.34 -11.28
CA PHE A 140 -5.48 13.66 -10.26
C PHE A 140 -4.89 14.65 -9.26
#